data_AF-E5Y8F3-F1
#
_entry.id   AF-E5Y8F3-F1
#
_cell.length_a   1.000
_cell.length_b   1.000
_cell.length_c   1.000
_cell.angle_alpha   90.00
_cell.angle_beta   90.00
_cell.angle_gamma   90.00
#
_symmetry.space_group_name_H-M   'P 1'
#
loop_
_entity.id
_entity.type
_entity.pdbx_description
1 polymer ?
#
loop_
_entity_poly.entity_id
_entity_poly.type
_entity_poly.pdbx_seq_one_letter_code
_entity_poly.pdbx_strand_id
1 'polypeptide(L)'
;MNGKEERANLLRVENMTSRDECEQMLDGFGMTDEVQRNMYREAMPRQFSMLYNAGCLILPFFKIREPLLQPSSLSSLNDFASIWCCIENMLLAAASEGLLGVTRIPMAEESEHIKTAVGHPENYVMPCYIALGYPAKNASVPAQKSICAKDKIHINIW
;
A
#
# COMPACT_ATOMS: atom_id res chain seq x y z
N MET A 1 -18.13 17.70 -3.04
CA MET A 1 -17.10 18.69 -2.65
C MET A 1 -16.54 18.42 -1.24
N ASN A 2 -17.33 17.92 -0.25
CA ASN A 2 -16.83 17.60 1.11
C ASN A 2 -15.72 16.54 1.23
N GLY A 3 -15.75 15.46 0.44
CA GLY A 3 -14.86 14.31 0.69
C GLY A 3 -13.36 14.57 0.49
N LYS A 4 -12.95 15.60 -0.28
CA LYS A 4 -11.52 15.91 -0.47
C LYS A 4 -10.93 16.63 0.74
N GLU A 5 -11.69 17.55 1.34
CA GLU A 5 -11.26 18.30 2.51
C GLU A 5 -11.22 17.41 3.75
N GLU A 6 -12.20 16.53 3.90
CA GLU A 6 -12.20 15.47 4.94
C GLU A 6 -10.96 14.57 4.82
N ARG A 7 -10.62 14.12 3.60
CA ARG A 7 -9.40 13.33 3.35
C ARG A 7 -8.13 14.13 3.61
N ALA A 8 -8.07 15.40 3.24
CA ALA A 8 -6.92 16.27 3.53
C ALA A 8 -6.67 16.39 5.04
N ASN A 9 -7.73 16.63 5.80
CA ASN A 9 -7.67 16.73 7.25
C ASN A 9 -7.25 15.42 7.93
N LEU A 10 -7.73 14.30 7.41
CA LEU A 10 -7.45 12.96 7.95
C LEU A 10 -6.04 12.47 7.63
N LEU A 11 -5.59 12.65 6.39
CA LEU A 11 -4.39 11.97 5.88
C LEU A 11 -3.10 12.69 6.26
N ARG A 12 -3.07 14.03 6.09
CA ARG A 12 -1.85 14.86 6.22
C ARG A 12 -0.60 14.26 5.56
N VAL A 13 -0.80 13.53 4.46
CA VAL A 13 0.29 12.87 3.75
C VAL A 13 1.02 13.93 2.92
N GLU A 14 2.31 14.11 3.20
CA GLU A 14 3.18 14.97 2.40
C GLU A 14 3.49 14.32 1.04
N ASN A 15 3.46 15.14 0.00
CA ASN A 15 3.50 14.66 -1.37
C ASN A 15 4.94 14.38 -1.81
N MET A 16 5.30 13.11 -2.03
CA MET A 16 6.61 12.79 -2.61
C MET A 16 6.55 12.93 -4.12
N THR A 17 6.85 14.13 -4.60
CA THR A 17 6.84 14.48 -6.04
C THR A 17 8.23 14.71 -6.61
N SER A 18 9.25 14.81 -5.75
CA SER A 18 10.63 15.00 -6.21
C SER A 18 11.13 13.72 -6.87
N ARG A 19 11.56 13.86 -8.12
CA ARG A 19 12.24 12.78 -8.84
C ARG A 19 13.50 12.35 -8.12
N ASP A 20 14.25 13.30 -7.56
CA ASP A 20 15.52 13.01 -6.89
C ASP A 20 15.32 12.23 -5.58
N GLU A 21 14.27 12.56 -4.82
CA GLU A 21 13.88 11.78 -3.63
C GLU A 21 13.45 10.36 -4.01
N CYS A 22 12.70 10.24 -5.12
CA CYS A 22 12.33 8.93 -5.64
C CYS A 22 13.56 8.12 -6.05
N GLU A 23 14.54 8.69 -6.76
CA GLU A 23 15.76 7.99 -7.13
C GLU A 23 16.58 7.58 -5.89
N GLN A 24 16.74 8.48 -4.90
CA GLN A 24 17.45 8.16 -3.65
C GLN A 24 16.77 7.01 -2.89
N MET A 25 15.43 6.98 -2.85
CA MET A 25 14.69 5.87 -2.24
C MET A 25 14.92 4.56 -2.99
N LEU A 26 14.87 4.58 -4.32
CA LEU A 26 15.11 3.40 -5.15
C LEU A 26 16.55 2.88 -5.01
N ASP A 27 17.52 3.77 -4.87
CA ASP A 27 18.91 3.42 -4.61
C ASP A 27 19.07 2.84 -3.21
N GLY A 28 18.40 3.39 -2.20
CA GLY A 28 18.35 2.85 -0.83
C GLY A 28 17.74 1.45 -0.76
N PHE A 29 16.80 1.12 -1.65
CA PHE A 29 16.24 -0.24 -1.80
C PHE A 29 17.17 -1.20 -2.55
N GLY A 30 18.29 -0.72 -3.10
CA GLY A 30 19.17 -1.50 -3.96
C GLY A 30 18.49 -1.93 -5.27
N MET A 31 17.51 -1.16 -5.74
CA MET A 31 16.70 -1.53 -6.90
C MET A 31 17.44 -1.23 -8.20
N THR A 32 17.91 -2.26 -8.89
CA THR A 32 18.71 -2.12 -10.12
C THR A 32 17.91 -2.41 -11.41
N ASP A 33 16.75 -3.05 -11.31
CA ASP A 33 15.94 -3.43 -12.45
C ASP A 33 15.19 -2.22 -13.04
N GLU A 34 15.46 -1.90 -14.31
CA GLU A 34 14.93 -0.70 -14.95
C GLU A 34 13.39 -0.71 -15.08
N VAL A 35 12.79 -1.87 -15.32
CA VAL A 35 11.32 -2.01 -15.41
C VAL A 35 10.70 -1.70 -14.06
N GLN A 36 11.25 -2.24 -12.98
CA GLN A 36 10.78 -1.94 -11.63
C GLN A 36 10.97 -0.45 -11.29
N ARG A 37 12.15 0.12 -11.58
CA ARG A 37 12.39 1.56 -11.31
C ARG A 37 11.42 2.45 -12.06
N ASN A 38 11.13 2.16 -13.34
CA ASN A 38 10.14 2.90 -14.12
C ASN A 38 8.72 2.77 -13.53
N MET A 39 8.34 1.58 -13.07
CA MET A 39 7.07 1.38 -12.38
C MET A 39 6.98 2.26 -11.11
N TYR A 40 8.02 2.34 -10.29
CA TYR A 40 8.02 3.19 -9.08
C TYR A 40 7.96 4.68 -9.42
N ARG A 41 8.70 5.15 -10.44
CA ARG A 41 8.65 6.55 -10.89
C ARG A 41 7.24 6.98 -11.28
N GLU A 42 6.47 6.09 -11.90
CA GLU A 42 5.06 6.34 -12.21
C GLU A 42 4.14 6.16 -10.99
N ALA A 43 4.36 5.11 -10.19
CA ALA A 43 3.46 4.74 -9.11
C ALA A 43 3.57 5.67 -7.91
N MET A 44 4.76 6.18 -7.56
CA MET A 44 4.97 6.99 -6.37
C MET A 44 4.09 8.25 -6.37
N PRO A 45 4.15 9.15 -7.38
CA PRO A 45 3.25 10.31 -7.42
C PRO A 45 1.75 9.94 -7.46
N ARG A 46 1.42 8.81 -8.11
CA ARG A 46 0.04 8.32 -8.18
C ARG A 46 -0.45 7.84 -6.81
N GLN A 47 0.38 7.19 -6.01
CA GLN A 47 0.03 6.74 -4.67
C GLN A 47 -0.51 7.91 -3.85
N PHE A 48 0.20 9.04 -3.83
CA PHE A 48 -0.23 10.25 -3.15
C PHE A 48 -1.51 10.85 -3.73
N SER A 49 -1.53 11.08 -5.04
CA SER A 49 -2.70 11.66 -5.71
C SER A 49 -3.97 10.85 -5.49
N MET A 50 -3.87 9.52 -5.53
CA MET A 50 -5.04 8.64 -5.40
C MET A 50 -5.63 8.62 -4.00
N LEU A 51 -4.85 8.82 -2.93
CA LEU A 51 -5.43 8.92 -1.58
C LEU A 51 -6.50 10.03 -1.51
N TYR A 52 -6.23 11.17 -2.16
CA TYR A 52 -7.13 12.32 -2.17
C TYR A 52 -8.21 12.26 -3.24
N ASN A 53 -7.93 11.62 -4.39
CA ASN A 53 -8.77 11.72 -5.59
C ASN A 53 -9.52 10.43 -5.96
N ALA A 54 -9.16 9.27 -5.38
CA ALA A 54 -9.81 8.00 -5.71
C ALA A 54 -11.29 7.99 -5.33
N GLY A 55 -12.09 7.19 -6.03
CA GLY A 55 -13.52 7.05 -5.77
C GLY A 55 -13.81 6.49 -4.37
N CYS A 56 -12.94 5.60 -3.88
CA CYS A 56 -13.01 5.01 -2.56
C CYS A 56 -11.62 5.02 -1.90
N LEU A 57 -11.57 5.35 -0.61
CA LEU A 57 -10.39 5.23 0.23
C LEU A 57 -10.76 4.32 1.41
N ILE A 58 -9.98 3.27 1.62
CA ILE A 58 -10.19 2.27 2.66
C ILE A 58 -8.96 2.25 3.55
N LEU A 59 -9.22 2.31 4.86
CA LEU A 59 -8.23 2.16 5.92
C LEU A 59 -8.49 0.82 6.62
N PRO A 60 -7.86 -0.29 6.19
CA PRO A 60 -7.97 -1.56 6.90
C PRO A 60 -7.31 -1.45 8.27
N PHE A 61 -7.93 -2.06 9.28
CA PHE A 61 -7.35 -2.19 10.62
C PHE A 61 -7.45 -3.63 11.07
N PHE A 62 -6.45 -4.09 11.80
CA PHE A 62 -6.48 -5.37 12.49
C PHE A 62 -5.97 -5.22 13.91
N LYS A 63 -6.44 -6.10 14.79
CA LYS A 63 -6.03 -6.12 16.19
C LYS A 63 -4.71 -6.85 16.30
N ILE A 64 -3.75 -6.26 17.01
CA ILE A 64 -2.52 -6.91 17.44
C ILE A 64 -2.65 -7.36 18.89
N ARG A 65 -2.19 -8.58 19.18
CA ARG A 65 -2.13 -9.09 20.56
C ARG A 65 -0.79 -8.79 21.25
N GLU A 66 0.25 -8.61 20.44
CA GLU A 66 1.62 -8.33 20.84
C GLU A 66 2.36 -7.57 19.71
N PRO A 67 3.53 -6.97 19.97
CA PRO A 67 4.27 -6.20 18.97
C PRO A 67 4.72 -7.04 17.76
N LEU A 68 4.41 -6.59 16.54
CA LEU A 68 4.72 -7.31 15.30
C LEU A 68 6.22 -7.60 15.09
N LEU A 69 7.09 -6.70 15.58
CA LEU A 69 8.55 -6.83 15.44
C LEU A 69 9.21 -7.60 16.58
N GLN A 70 8.45 -8.01 17.59
CA GLN A 70 8.92 -8.83 18.71
C GLN A 70 7.89 -9.92 19.04
N PRO A 71 7.56 -10.80 18.08
CA PRO A 71 6.58 -11.85 18.31
C PRO A 71 7.13 -12.91 19.26
N SER A 72 6.32 -13.34 20.23
CA SER A 72 6.60 -14.45 21.14
C SER A 72 6.52 -15.81 20.44
N SER A 73 5.76 -15.91 19.35
CA SER A 73 5.59 -17.14 18.56
C SER A 73 5.22 -16.83 17.11
N LEU A 74 5.35 -17.82 16.22
CA LEU A 74 4.88 -17.70 14.83
C LEU A 74 3.37 -17.40 14.76
N SER A 75 2.58 -18.04 15.62
CA SER A 75 1.13 -17.85 15.69
C SER A 75 0.71 -16.42 15.98
N SER A 76 1.59 -15.64 16.60
CA SER A 76 1.35 -14.24 16.89
C SER A 76 1.27 -13.35 15.64
N LEU A 77 1.82 -13.84 14.51
CA LEU A 77 1.74 -13.17 13.22
C LEU A 77 0.47 -13.56 12.44
N ASN A 78 -0.39 -14.43 12.97
CA ASN A 78 -1.59 -14.88 12.27
C ASN A 78 -2.54 -13.72 11.92
N ASP A 79 -2.74 -12.77 12.84
CA ASP A 79 -3.61 -11.62 12.57
C ASP A 79 -3.01 -10.73 11.46
N PHE A 80 -1.68 -10.58 11.42
CA PHE A 80 -0.95 -9.87 10.37
C PHE A 80 -1.04 -10.58 9.01
N ALA A 81 -0.86 -11.89 8.96
CA ALA A 81 -1.04 -12.67 7.73
C ALA A 81 -2.50 -12.60 7.23
N SER A 82 -3.46 -12.72 8.16
CA SER A 82 -4.89 -12.72 7.84
C SER A 82 -5.34 -11.39 7.23
N ILE A 83 -4.88 -10.25 7.74
CA ILE A 83 -5.28 -8.96 7.18
C ILE A 83 -4.78 -8.79 5.73
N TRP A 84 -3.57 -9.27 5.40
CA TRP A 84 -3.07 -9.22 4.02
C TRP A 84 -3.83 -10.15 3.08
N CYS A 85 -4.26 -11.32 3.54
CA CYS A 85 -5.18 -12.17 2.77
C CYS A 85 -6.53 -11.47 2.51
N CYS A 86 -7.08 -10.78 3.50
CA CYS A 86 -8.30 -9.99 3.33
C CYS A 86 -8.10 -8.84 2.33
N ILE A 87 -7.00 -8.11 2.43
CA ILE A 87 -6.64 -7.02 1.52
C ILE A 87 -6.54 -7.55 0.09
N GLU A 88 -5.83 -8.66 -0.13
CA GLU A 88 -5.69 -9.26 -1.46
C GLU A 88 -7.05 -9.66 -2.05
N ASN A 89 -7.94 -10.26 -1.26
CA ASN A 89 -9.30 -10.58 -1.70
C ASN A 89 -10.08 -9.33 -2.14
N MET A 90 -9.93 -8.21 -1.42
CA MET A 90 -10.56 -6.94 -1.80
C MET A 90 -9.99 -6.40 -3.11
N LEU A 91 -8.67 -6.50 -3.32
CA LEU A 91 -8.00 -6.05 -4.54
C LEU A 91 -8.40 -6.91 -5.75
N LEU A 92 -8.49 -8.22 -5.59
CA LEU A 92 -8.94 -9.14 -6.64
C LEU A 92 -10.40 -8.88 -7.05
N ALA A 93 -11.28 -8.66 -6.06
CA ALA A 93 -12.68 -8.31 -6.32
C ALA A 93 -12.81 -6.95 -7.01
N ALA A 94 -12.03 -5.95 -6.60
CA ALA A 94 -12.00 -4.65 -7.27
C ALA A 94 -11.54 -4.79 -8.74
N ALA A 95 -10.47 -5.56 -8.97
CA ALA A 95 -9.94 -5.80 -10.30
C ALA A 95 -10.95 -6.53 -11.21
N SER A 96 -11.72 -7.49 -10.69
CA SER A 96 -12.77 -8.16 -11.47
C SER A 96 -13.90 -7.23 -11.92
N GLU A 97 -14.12 -6.12 -11.20
CA GLU A 97 -15.08 -5.07 -11.53
C GLU A 97 -14.46 -3.93 -12.36
N GLY A 98 -13.20 -4.07 -12.80
CA GLY A 98 -12.49 -3.06 -13.56
C GLY A 98 -12.05 -1.84 -12.73
N LEU A 99 -12.10 -1.93 -11.40
CA LEU A 99 -11.52 -0.94 -10.49
C LEU A 99 -10.03 -1.23 -10.32
N LEU A 100 -9.22 -0.18 -10.44
CA LEU A 100 -7.79 -0.24 -10.14
C LEU A 100 -7.48 0.58 -8.90
N GLY A 101 -6.30 0.37 -8.34
CA GLY A 101 -5.94 1.04 -7.10
C GLY A 101 -4.47 1.06 -6.78
N VAL A 102 -4.18 1.72 -5.67
CA VAL A 102 -2.87 1.75 -5.03
C VAL A 102 -2.97 1.24 -3.61
N THR A 103 -1.98 0.44 -3.22
CA THR A 103 -1.73 0.03 -1.85
C THR A 103 -0.50 0.79 -1.38
N ARG A 104 -0.65 1.65 -0.35
CA ARG A 104 0.46 2.46 0.18
C ARG A 104 0.68 2.14 1.65
N ILE A 105 1.90 1.83 2.03
CA ILE A 105 2.26 1.62 3.43
C ILE A 105 2.48 3.01 4.07
N PRO A 106 1.85 3.33 5.22
CA PRO A 106 2.09 4.57 5.93
C PRO A 106 3.52 4.63 6.47
N MET A 107 4.08 5.85 6.51
CA MET A 107 5.27 6.15 7.30
C MET A 107 4.91 6.14 8.80
N ALA A 108 5.92 6.07 9.67
CA ALA A 108 5.70 6.01 11.12
C ALA A 108 4.88 7.21 11.64
N GLU A 109 5.24 8.43 11.23
CA GLU A 109 4.54 9.65 11.64
C GLU A 109 3.08 9.69 11.15
N GLU A 110 2.84 9.21 9.94
CA GLU A 110 1.49 9.10 9.37
C GLU A 110 0.64 8.08 10.13
N SER A 111 1.24 6.96 10.54
CA SER A 111 0.55 5.92 11.31
C SER A 111 0.07 6.46 12.66
N GLU A 112 0.91 7.20 13.38
CA GLU A 112 0.55 7.84 14.65
C GLU A 112 -0.51 8.93 14.48
N HIS A 113 -0.43 9.70 13.38
CA HIS A 113 -1.44 10.70 13.06
C HIS A 113 -2.81 10.07 12.82
N ILE A 114 -2.88 9.05 11.94
CA ILE A 114 -4.13 8.35 11.61
C ILE A 114 -4.75 7.70 12.84
N LYS A 115 -3.92 7.11 13.71
CA LYS A 115 -4.38 6.54 14.97
C LYS A 115 -5.18 7.54 15.80
N THR A 116 -4.64 8.75 15.93
CA THR A 116 -5.28 9.85 16.66
C THR A 116 -6.53 10.36 15.94
N ALA A 117 -6.43 10.57 14.62
CA ALA A 117 -7.49 11.18 13.83
C ALA A 117 -8.75 10.30 13.69
N VAL A 118 -8.57 8.97 13.57
CA VAL A 118 -9.67 8.00 13.47
C VAL A 118 -10.18 7.59 14.85
N GLY A 119 -9.41 7.83 15.92
CA GLY A 119 -9.75 7.45 17.28
C GLY A 119 -9.90 5.93 17.44
N HIS A 120 -9.08 5.15 16.74
CA HIS A 120 -9.21 3.69 16.79
C HIS A 120 -8.77 3.13 18.15
N PRO A 121 -9.32 1.98 18.59
CA PRO A 121 -8.98 1.39 19.88
C PRO A 121 -7.53 0.93 19.94
N GLU A 122 -6.95 0.90 21.15
CA GLU A 122 -5.84 0.02 21.58
C GLU A 122 -4.70 -0.16 20.57
N ASN A 123 -3.75 -1.10 20.64
CA ASN A 123 -3.76 -2.43 20.01
C ASN A 123 -4.38 -2.66 18.61
N TYR A 124 -4.72 -1.64 17.82
CA TYR A 124 -4.99 -1.83 16.38
C TYR A 124 -3.88 -1.22 15.53
N VAL A 125 -3.66 -1.80 14.35
CA VAL A 125 -2.67 -1.34 13.38
C VAL A 125 -3.33 -1.23 12.02
N MET A 126 -3.01 -0.14 11.31
CA MET A 126 -3.33 0.04 9.90
C MET A 126 -2.13 -0.39 9.06
N PRO A 127 -2.19 -1.50 8.29
CA PRO A 127 -1.05 -1.97 7.51
C PRO A 127 -0.80 -1.13 6.25
N CYS A 128 -1.85 -0.53 5.67
CA CYS A 128 -1.76 0.25 4.45
C CYS A 128 -3.00 1.16 4.27
N TYR A 129 -2.88 2.09 3.34
CA TYR A 129 -3.99 2.75 2.66
C TYR A 129 -4.34 1.96 1.39
N ILE A 130 -5.64 1.83 1.09
CA ILE A 130 -6.12 1.28 -0.17
C ILE A 130 -6.98 2.34 -0.85
N ALA A 131 -6.54 2.86 -1.98
CA ALA A 131 -7.31 3.81 -2.77
C ALA A 131 -7.74 3.17 -4.09
N LEU A 132 -9.06 3.08 -4.31
CA LEU A 132 -9.68 2.40 -5.44
C LEU A 132 -10.50 3.36 -6.30
N GLY A 133 -10.47 3.16 -7.61
CA GLY A 133 -11.32 3.90 -8.54
C GLY A 133 -11.28 3.34 -9.94
N TYR A 134 -12.18 3.83 -10.79
CA TYR A 134 -12.13 3.53 -12.21
C TYR A 134 -10.91 4.22 -12.83
N PRO A 135 -10.13 3.51 -13.67
CA PRO A 135 -9.02 4.12 -14.38
C PRO A 135 -9.52 5.25 -15.29
N ALA A 136 -8.74 6.33 -15.37
CA ALA A 136 -8.96 7.35 -16.39
C ALA A 136 -8.82 6.73 -17.79
N LYS A 137 -9.52 7.27 -18.79
CA LYS A 137 -9.53 6.75 -20.18
C LYS A 137 -8.13 6.58 -20.79
N ASN A 138 -7.17 7.38 -20.33
CA ASN A 138 -5.77 7.42 -20.78
C ASN A 138 -4.79 7.09 -19.65
N ALA A 139 -5.22 6.33 -18.63
CA ALA A 139 -4.33 5.90 -17.56
C ALA A 139 -3.19 5.05 -18.14
N SER A 140 -1.94 5.39 -17.80
CA SER A 140 -0.80 4.52 -18.10
C SER A 140 -0.90 3.26 -17.23
N VAL A 141 -0.57 2.13 -17.83
CA VAL A 141 -0.39 0.86 -17.12
C VAL A 141 1.11 0.59 -17.15
N PRO A 142 1.83 0.75 -16.03
CA PRO A 142 3.27 0.54 -16.02
C PRO A 142 3.59 -0.91 -16.34
N ALA A 143 4.68 -1.10 -17.09
CA ALA A 143 5.18 -2.44 -17.38
C ALA A 143 5.56 -3.15 -16.07
N GLN A 144 5.16 -4.41 -15.95
CA GLN A 144 5.54 -5.25 -14.81
C GLN A 144 6.78 -6.05 -15.18
N LYS A 145 7.67 -6.25 -14.20
CA LYS A 145 8.82 -7.15 -14.37
C LYS A 145 8.31 -8.56 -14.70
N SER A 146 8.84 -9.14 -15.77
CA SER A 146 8.53 -10.52 -16.12
C SER A 146 9.08 -11.45 -15.03
N ILE A 147 8.22 -12.30 -14.48
CA ILE A 147 8.60 -13.32 -13.50
C ILE A 147 8.39 -14.69 -14.13
N CYS A 148 9.46 -15.49 -14.17
CA CYS A 148 9.36 -16.89 -14.53
C CYS A 148 8.90 -17.70 -13.32
N ALA A 149 7.72 -18.31 -13.41
CA ALA A 149 7.17 -19.11 -12.31
C ALA A 149 8.10 -20.28 -11.91
N LYS A 150 8.82 -20.88 -12.87
CA LYS A 150 9.75 -21.98 -12.59
C LYS A 150 10.91 -21.57 -11.68
N ASP A 151 11.30 -20.29 -11.70
CA ASP A 151 12.38 -19.77 -10.88
C ASP A 151 11.92 -19.45 -9.44
N LYS A 152 10.60 -19.54 -9.19
CA LYS A 152 9.96 -19.27 -7.90
C LYS A 152 9.35 -20.52 -7.27
N ILE A 153 9.20 -21.60 -8.04
CA ILE A 153 8.64 -22.86 -7.57
C ILE A 153 9.79 -23.79 -7.21
N HIS A 154 9.80 -24.21 -5.96
CA HIS A 154 10.80 -25.08 -5.37
C HIS A 154 10.19 -26.47 -5.16
N ILE A 155 10.73 -27.49 -5.82
CA ILE A 155 10.23 -28.88 -5.74
C ILE A 155 11.23 -29.71 -4.93
N ASN A 156 10.77 -30.29 -3.82
CA ASN A 156 11.52 -31.12 -2.87
C ASN A 156 12.65 -30.41 -2.08
N ILE A 157 13.20 -29.32 -2.59
CA ILE A 157 14.26 -28.52 -1.95
C ILE A 157 13.95 -27.04 -2.09
N TRP A 158 14.31 -26.25 -1.07
CA TRP A 158 14.30 -24.78 -1.15
C TRP A 158 15.46 -24.28 -2.02
#